data_AF-J9CX50-F1
#
_entry.id   AF-J9CX50-F1
#
_cell.length_a   1.000
_cell.length_b   1.000
_cell.length_c   1.000
_cell.angle_alpha   90.00
_cell.angle_beta   90.00
_cell.angle_gamma   90.00
#
_symmetry.space_group_name_H-M   'P 1'
#
loop_
_entity.id
_entity.type
_entity.pdbx_description
1 polymer ?
#
loop_
_entity_poly.entity_id
_entity_poly.type
_entity_poly.pdbx_seq_one_letter_code
_entity_poly.pdbx_strand_id
1 'polypeptide(L)'
;MIEVTAEELARTSLLKTPQQVLAVFEQANDFIDLSVIKHSLCLALDDIQDPGNLGTIVRLADWFGIKHIFCSLGTADIYNPKAVQATMGGLARVQLHYTDLPEFISSLKDFPVYGTFLDGKNIYKQALSNNGLIVMGNEGNGISTAVKQLINQRLYIPNYPAGSETSESLNVAIATAIVCAEFRRQAAWL
;
A
#
# COMPACT_ATOMS: atom_id res chain seq x y z
N MET A 1 25.70 4.07 21.54
CA MET A 1 26.19 3.14 20.51
C MET A 1 26.79 1.96 21.25
N ILE A 2 26.37 0.73 20.93
CA ILE A 2 26.91 -0.49 21.55
C ILE A 2 27.71 -1.19 20.45
N GLU A 3 29.00 -1.38 20.67
CA GLU A 3 29.84 -2.17 19.78
C GLU A 3 29.64 -3.66 20.06
N VAL A 4 29.55 -4.46 19.00
CA VAL A 4 29.32 -5.90 19.07
C VAL A 4 30.25 -6.61 18.10
N THR A 5 30.51 -7.88 18.37
CA THR A 5 31.23 -8.76 17.47
C THR A 5 30.37 -9.16 16.26
N ALA A 6 31.02 -9.62 15.19
CA ALA A 6 30.31 -10.14 14.01
C ALA A 6 29.40 -11.34 14.34
N GLU A 7 29.76 -12.16 15.33
CA GLU A 7 28.97 -13.30 15.77
C GLU A 7 27.69 -12.86 16.49
N GLU A 8 27.79 -11.89 17.40
CA GLU A 8 26.62 -11.30 18.09
C GLU A 8 25.67 -10.62 17.10
N LEU A 9 26.21 -9.93 16.10
CA LEU A 9 25.43 -9.31 15.03
C LEU A 9 24.75 -10.36 14.14
N ALA A 10 25.43 -11.46 13.83
CA ALA A 10 24.84 -12.56 13.06
C ALA A 10 23.71 -13.26 13.82
N ARG A 11 23.81 -13.38 15.15
CA ARG A 11 22.76 -13.97 15.99
C ARG A 11 21.52 -13.09 16.15
N THR A 12 21.68 -11.77 16.01
CA THR A 12 20.59 -10.79 16.15
C THR A 12 19.97 -10.40 14.81
N SER A 13 20.66 -10.62 13.70
CA SER A 13 20.20 -10.36 12.35
C SER A 13 19.30 -11.46 11.79
N LEU A 14 18.30 -11.06 11.01
CA LEU A 14 17.42 -11.97 10.27
C LEU A 14 17.87 -12.16 8.81
N LEU A 15 19.00 -11.58 8.42
CA LEU A 15 19.60 -11.69 7.10
C LEU A 15 20.70 -12.76 7.09
N LYS A 16 20.79 -13.52 6.00
CA LYS A 16 21.91 -14.45 5.74
C LYS A 16 23.27 -13.76 5.78
N THR A 17 23.32 -12.50 5.36
CA THR A 17 24.49 -11.63 5.45
C THR A 17 24.08 -10.39 6.26
N PRO A 18 24.40 -10.35 7.56
CA PRO A 18 24.06 -9.23 8.43
C PRO A 18 24.65 -7.91 7.92
N GLN A 19 23.87 -6.84 7.98
CA GLN A 19 24.38 -5.49 7.83
C GLN A 19 25.26 -5.15 9.04
N GLN A 20 26.25 -4.27 8.88
CA GLN A 20 27.20 -3.93 9.95
C GLN A 20 26.58 -3.12 11.10
N VAL A 21 25.35 -2.64 10.93
CA VAL A 21 24.65 -1.79 11.90
C VAL A 21 23.22 -2.29 12.06
N LEU A 22 22.78 -2.37 13.32
CA LEU A 22 21.40 -2.57 13.72
C LEU A 22 20.97 -1.37 14.58
N ALA A 23 19.72 -0.96 14.45
CA ALA A 23 19.14 0.11 15.27
C ALA A 23 17.80 -0.34 15.84
N VAL A 24 17.54 0.09 17.07
CA VAL A 24 16.27 -0.11 17.77
C VAL A 24 15.56 1.24 17.80
N PHE A 25 14.30 1.26 17.41
CA PHE A 25 13.46 2.44 17.38
C PHE A 25 12.19 2.19 18.18
N GLU A 26 11.62 3.27 18.72
CA GLU A 26 10.24 3.24 19.20
C GLU A 26 9.29 3.15 18.00
N GLN A 27 8.24 2.36 18.13
CA GLN A 27 7.18 2.32 17.12
C GLN A 27 6.41 3.64 17.14
N ALA A 28 6.08 4.15 15.96
CA ALA A 28 5.27 5.35 15.84
C ALA A 28 3.86 5.09 16.40
N ASN A 29 3.43 5.92 17.35
CA ASN A 29 2.06 5.97 17.86
C ASN A 29 1.41 7.27 17.36
N ASP A 30 1.21 7.37 16.06
CA ASP A 30 0.63 8.56 15.45
C ASP A 30 -0.91 8.50 15.52
N PHE A 31 -1.52 9.57 16.01
CA PHE A 31 -2.96 9.74 15.96
C PHE A 31 -3.39 10.03 14.51
N ILE A 32 -4.47 9.41 14.06
CA ILE A 32 -4.98 9.61 12.70
C ILE A 32 -5.65 10.99 12.61
N ASP A 33 -4.96 11.98 12.03
CA ASP A 33 -5.63 13.21 11.59
C ASP A 33 -6.30 12.98 10.22
N LEU A 34 -7.58 12.61 10.28
CA LEU A 34 -8.41 12.35 9.11
C LEU A 34 -8.58 13.58 8.20
N SER A 35 -8.32 14.79 8.69
CA SER A 35 -8.43 16.01 7.88
C SER A 35 -7.42 16.05 6.73
N VAL A 36 -6.25 15.43 6.89
CA VAL A 36 -5.15 15.40 5.91
C VAL A 36 -5.53 14.63 4.63
N ILE A 37 -6.48 13.69 4.74
CA ILE A 37 -6.89 12.80 3.66
C ILE A 37 -7.64 13.56 2.57
N LYS A 38 -8.42 14.60 2.93
CA LYS A 38 -9.31 15.30 2.00
C LYS A 38 -8.58 15.90 0.79
N HIS A 39 -7.30 16.22 0.95
CA HIS A 39 -6.49 16.88 -0.07
C HIS A 39 -5.32 16.03 -0.58
N SER A 40 -5.28 14.74 -0.23
CA SER A 40 -4.16 13.86 -0.55
C SER A 40 -4.62 12.60 -1.28
N LEU A 41 -3.72 12.01 -2.06
CA LEU A 41 -3.87 10.64 -2.54
C LEU A 41 -3.34 9.69 -1.47
N CYS A 42 -4.16 8.73 -1.05
CA CYS A 42 -3.86 7.74 -0.03
C CYS A 42 -4.09 6.32 -0.56
N LEU A 43 -3.45 5.34 0.09
CA LEU A 43 -3.72 3.92 -0.16
C LEU A 43 -4.56 3.34 0.98
N ALA A 44 -5.42 2.38 0.66
CA ALA A 44 -6.04 1.48 1.61
C ALA A 44 -5.69 0.03 1.24
N LEU A 45 -5.23 -0.74 2.20
CA LEU A 45 -4.78 -2.13 2.04
C LEU A 45 -5.73 -3.04 2.80
N ASP A 46 -6.52 -3.81 2.05
CA ASP A 46 -7.52 -4.72 2.59
C ASP A 46 -6.97 -6.14 2.64
N ASP A 47 -6.52 -6.53 3.84
CA ASP A 47 -6.06 -7.88 4.19
C ASP A 47 -4.81 -8.33 3.40
N ILE A 48 -3.81 -7.44 3.30
CA ILE A 48 -2.52 -7.77 2.67
C ILE A 48 -1.65 -8.54 3.67
N GLN A 49 -1.58 -9.85 3.48
CA GLN A 49 -1.01 -10.77 4.48
C GLN A 49 0.48 -11.07 4.27
N ASP A 50 1.03 -10.90 3.07
CA ASP A 50 2.48 -11.08 2.86
C ASP A 50 3.24 -9.81 3.29
N PRO A 51 4.16 -9.90 4.28
CA PRO A 51 4.93 -8.74 4.74
C PRO A 51 5.84 -8.16 3.65
N GLY A 52 6.30 -8.98 2.69
CA GLY A 52 7.14 -8.52 1.58
C GLY A 52 6.38 -7.58 0.63
N ASN A 53 5.15 -7.95 0.28
CA ASN A 53 4.23 -7.13 -0.50
C ASN A 53 3.88 -5.84 0.24
N LEU A 54 3.52 -5.92 1.53
CA LEU A 54 3.25 -4.73 2.34
C LEU A 54 4.44 -3.77 2.33
N GLY A 55 5.66 -4.26 2.61
CA GLY A 55 6.83 -3.39 2.63
C GLY A 55 7.19 -2.82 1.24
N THR A 56 6.96 -3.59 0.17
CA THR A 56 7.12 -3.10 -1.21
C THR A 56 6.11 -1.99 -1.53
N ILE A 57 4.85 -2.13 -1.09
CA ILE A 57 3.83 -1.09 -1.24
C ILE A 57 4.20 0.17 -0.47
N VAL A 58 4.73 0.07 0.76
CA VAL A 58 5.23 1.23 1.51
C VAL A 58 6.35 1.95 0.74
N ARG A 59 7.29 1.20 0.16
CA ARG A 59 8.35 1.77 -0.68
C ARG A 59 7.81 2.47 -1.92
N LEU A 60 6.79 1.89 -2.56
CA LEU A 60 6.12 2.50 -3.71
C LEU A 60 5.38 3.78 -3.31
N ALA A 61 4.69 3.77 -2.16
CA ALA A 61 4.00 4.93 -1.64
C ALA A 61 4.97 6.09 -1.40
N ASP A 62 6.13 5.82 -0.78
CA ASP A 62 7.21 6.80 -0.61
C ASP A 62 7.66 7.38 -1.95
N TRP A 63 7.94 6.51 -2.93
CA TRP A 63 8.37 6.92 -4.27
C TRP A 63 7.36 7.83 -4.99
N PHE A 64 6.06 7.52 -4.86
CA PHE A 64 4.98 8.29 -5.48
C PHE A 64 4.45 9.41 -4.57
N GLY A 65 5.12 9.74 -3.47
CA GLY A 65 4.73 10.82 -2.56
C GLY A 65 3.39 10.60 -1.86
N ILE A 66 2.98 9.35 -1.67
CA ILE A 66 1.81 8.96 -0.88
C ILE A 66 2.27 8.76 0.56
N LYS A 67 1.82 9.64 1.46
CA LYS A 67 2.29 9.68 2.85
C LYS A 67 1.48 8.83 3.83
N HIS A 68 0.28 8.42 3.46
CA HIS A 68 -0.63 7.70 4.34
C HIS A 68 -1.18 6.45 3.67
N ILE A 69 -1.10 5.34 4.41
CA ILE A 69 -1.64 4.04 4.05
C ILE A 69 -2.56 3.57 5.17
N PHE A 70 -3.80 3.24 4.84
CA PHE A 70 -4.78 2.70 5.78
C PHE A 70 -4.86 1.19 5.63
N CYS A 71 -4.49 0.45 6.65
CA CYS A 71 -4.49 -1.00 6.64
C CYS A 71 -5.71 -1.52 7.39
N SER A 72 -6.37 -2.54 6.85
CA SER A 72 -7.32 -3.31 7.65
C SER A 72 -6.59 -4.02 8.80
N LEU A 73 -7.31 -4.33 9.88
CA LEU A 73 -6.75 -5.02 11.05
C LEU A 73 -6.17 -6.42 10.73
N GLY A 74 -6.56 -7.03 9.59
CA GLY A 74 -6.00 -8.30 9.11
C GLY A 74 -4.71 -8.18 8.28
N THR A 75 -4.33 -6.96 7.91
CA THR A 75 -3.09 -6.71 7.16
C THR A 75 -1.86 -7.06 8.01
N ALA A 76 -0.81 -7.58 7.38
CA ALA A 76 0.43 -7.93 8.06
C ALA A 76 0.99 -6.75 8.88
N ASP A 77 1.68 -7.06 9.98
CA ASP A 77 2.36 -6.05 10.78
C ASP A 77 3.55 -5.45 10.00
N ILE A 78 3.55 -4.13 9.83
CA ILE A 78 4.61 -3.41 9.14
C ILE A 78 5.95 -3.45 9.88
N TYR A 79 5.94 -3.64 11.19
CA TYR A 79 7.14 -3.81 11.99
C TYR A 79 7.68 -5.24 11.95
N ASN A 80 7.02 -6.15 11.21
CA ASN A 80 7.60 -7.43 10.84
C ASN A 80 8.93 -7.20 10.11
N PRO A 81 10.02 -7.90 10.50
CA PRO A 81 11.34 -7.67 9.90
C PRO A 81 11.40 -7.81 8.38
N LYS A 82 10.61 -8.72 7.78
CA LYS A 82 10.54 -8.87 6.31
C LYS A 82 9.89 -7.64 5.67
N ALA A 83 8.86 -7.06 6.29
CA ALA A 83 8.22 -5.85 5.81
C ALA A 83 9.14 -4.64 5.97
N VAL A 84 9.73 -4.44 7.16
CA VAL A 84 10.70 -3.36 7.44
C VAL A 84 11.82 -3.36 6.40
N GLN A 85 12.41 -4.52 6.12
CA GLN A 85 13.47 -4.66 5.11
C GLN A 85 12.98 -4.31 3.70
N ALA A 86 11.80 -4.79 3.31
CA ALA A 86 11.23 -4.52 1.99
C ALA A 86 10.92 -3.02 1.78
N THR A 87 10.67 -2.26 2.84
CA THR A 87 10.44 -0.80 2.76
C THR A 87 11.67 -0.02 2.30
N MET A 88 12.88 -0.56 2.49
CA MET A 88 14.14 0.15 2.24
C MET A 88 14.18 1.55 2.89
N GLY A 89 13.65 1.66 4.11
CA GLY A 89 13.63 2.92 4.87
C GLY A 89 12.43 3.84 4.58
N GLY A 90 11.45 3.38 3.78
CA GLY A 90 10.21 4.11 3.51
C GLY A 90 9.37 4.42 4.75
N LEU A 91 9.54 3.64 5.84
CA LEU A 91 8.84 3.85 7.11
C LEU A 91 9.10 5.21 7.77
N ALA A 92 10.21 5.87 7.44
CA ALA A 92 10.49 7.20 7.97
C ALA A 92 9.63 8.31 7.34
N ARG A 93 8.92 8.03 6.23
CA ARG A 93 8.21 9.02 5.42
C ARG A 93 6.75 8.66 5.15
N VAL A 94 6.39 7.40 5.33
CA VAL A 94 5.05 6.87 5.11
C VAL A 94 4.46 6.38 6.42
N GLN A 95 3.33 6.94 6.81
CA GLN A 95 2.58 6.53 8.00
C GLN A 95 1.55 5.47 7.63
N LEU A 96 1.50 4.41 8.44
CA LEU A 96 0.53 3.35 8.33
C LEU A 96 -0.47 3.44 9.48
N HIS A 97 -1.74 3.30 9.14
CA HIS A 97 -2.87 3.45 10.05
C HIS A 97 -3.69 2.17 10.03
N TYR A 98 -3.65 1.38 11.10
CA TYR A 98 -4.46 0.16 11.21
C TYR A 98 -5.84 0.52 11.77
N THR A 99 -6.89 0.24 11.01
CA THR A 99 -8.27 0.64 11.34
C THR A 99 -9.30 -0.35 10.77
N ASP A 100 -10.55 -0.23 11.23
CA ASP A 100 -11.70 -0.82 10.51
C ASP A 100 -11.89 -0.05 9.19
N LEU A 101 -11.54 -0.68 8.06
CA LEU A 101 -11.63 -0.04 6.74
C LEU A 101 -13.07 0.29 6.35
N PRO A 102 -14.07 -0.61 6.49
CA PRO A 102 -15.46 -0.27 6.20
C PRO A 102 -15.96 0.97 6.94
N GLU A 103 -15.71 1.06 8.25
CA GLU A 103 -16.09 2.22 9.06
C GLU A 103 -15.36 3.48 8.60
N PHE A 104 -14.04 3.39 8.44
CA PHE A 104 -13.21 4.50 7.99
C PHE A 104 -13.67 5.04 6.63
N ILE A 105 -13.85 4.18 5.62
CA ILE A 105 -14.25 4.59 4.27
C ILE A 105 -15.66 5.19 4.29
N SER A 106 -16.58 4.61 5.08
CA SER A 106 -17.94 5.14 5.23
C SER A 106 -17.99 6.56 5.83
N SER A 107 -16.97 6.94 6.61
CA SER A 107 -16.85 8.29 7.16
C SER A 107 -16.46 9.35 6.12
N LEU A 108 -15.89 8.93 4.97
CA LEU A 108 -15.40 9.81 3.91
C LEU A 108 -16.55 10.23 2.97
N LYS A 109 -17.31 11.25 3.39
CA LYS A 109 -18.39 11.83 2.55
C LYS A 109 -17.84 12.54 1.32
N ASP A 110 -18.48 12.30 0.17
CA ASP A 110 -18.16 12.92 -1.13
C ASP A 110 -16.68 12.78 -1.55
N PHE A 111 -16.04 11.68 -1.14
CA PHE A 111 -14.63 11.42 -1.42
C PHE A 111 -14.47 10.35 -2.51
N PRO A 112 -13.53 10.51 -3.46
CA PRO A 112 -13.28 9.50 -4.48
C PRO A 112 -12.58 8.29 -3.85
N VAL A 113 -13.24 7.14 -3.92
CA VAL A 113 -12.75 5.85 -3.42
C VAL A 113 -12.62 4.91 -4.61
N TYR A 114 -11.38 4.66 -4.97
CA TYR A 114 -10.99 3.82 -6.09
C TYR A 114 -10.73 2.39 -5.60
N GLY A 115 -11.11 1.40 -6.39
CA GLY A 115 -10.71 0.02 -6.17
C GLY A 115 -10.40 -0.69 -7.47
N THR A 116 -9.42 -1.60 -7.43
CA THR A 116 -9.02 -2.38 -8.59
C THR A 116 -9.84 -3.66 -8.72
N PHE A 117 -10.44 -3.87 -9.89
CA PHE A 117 -11.27 -5.03 -10.20
C PHE A 117 -11.07 -5.52 -11.62
N LEU A 118 -11.25 -6.82 -11.87
CA LEU A 118 -11.24 -7.40 -13.21
C LEU A 118 -12.40 -6.93 -14.08
N ASP A 119 -13.53 -6.56 -13.47
CA ASP A 119 -14.71 -6.00 -14.13
C ASP A 119 -14.74 -4.45 -14.09
N GLY A 120 -13.63 -3.82 -13.71
CA GLY A 120 -13.50 -2.37 -13.61
C GLY A 120 -13.36 -1.67 -14.96
N LYS A 121 -13.37 -0.33 -14.94
CA LYS A 121 -13.10 0.47 -16.13
C LYS A 121 -11.60 0.57 -16.37
N ASN A 122 -11.18 0.47 -17.63
CA ASN A 122 -9.77 0.60 -18.00
C ASN A 122 -9.16 1.91 -17.45
N ILE A 123 -8.18 1.78 -16.55
CA ILE A 123 -7.58 2.88 -15.80
C ILE A 123 -7.00 3.97 -16.71
N TYR A 124 -6.41 3.58 -17.84
CA TYR A 124 -5.79 4.51 -18.80
C TYR A 124 -6.80 5.35 -19.60
N LYS A 125 -8.10 5.07 -19.45
CA LYS A 125 -9.20 5.81 -20.07
C LYS A 125 -10.07 6.56 -19.06
N GLN A 126 -9.76 6.48 -17.77
CA GLN A 126 -10.49 7.18 -16.72
C GLN A 126 -9.77 8.47 -16.34
N ALA A 127 -10.54 9.49 -15.98
CA ALA A 127 -10.01 10.67 -15.30
C ALA A 127 -9.75 10.31 -13.83
N LEU A 128 -8.51 10.50 -13.39
CA LEU A 128 -8.08 10.19 -12.03
C LEU A 128 -7.84 11.49 -11.26
N SER A 129 -8.40 11.61 -10.06
CA SER A 129 -8.24 12.81 -9.23
C SER A 129 -6.88 12.83 -8.53
N ASN A 130 -6.41 14.04 -8.20
CA ASN A 130 -5.15 14.24 -7.47
C ASN A 130 -5.22 13.80 -5.99
N ASN A 131 -6.43 13.75 -5.44
CA ASN A 131 -6.75 13.27 -4.10
C ASN A 131 -7.71 12.09 -4.18
N GLY A 132 -7.69 11.20 -3.20
CA GLY A 132 -8.57 10.02 -3.19
C GLY A 132 -7.99 8.87 -2.38
N LEU A 133 -8.79 7.82 -2.21
CA LEU A 133 -8.37 6.59 -1.55
C LEU A 133 -8.31 5.47 -2.58
N ILE A 134 -7.13 4.89 -2.80
CA ILE A 134 -6.94 3.74 -3.68
C ILE A 134 -6.92 2.48 -2.83
N VAL A 135 -7.96 1.65 -2.96
CA VAL A 135 -8.11 0.38 -2.26
C VAL A 135 -7.48 -0.75 -3.06
N MET A 136 -6.55 -1.45 -2.43
CA MET A 136 -5.91 -2.68 -2.93
C MET A 136 -6.29 -3.83 -2.01
N GLY A 137 -6.71 -4.95 -2.60
CA GLY A 137 -7.13 -6.14 -1.85
C GLY A 137 -6.12 -7.28 -1.88
N ASN A 138 -6.37 -8.28 -1.05
CA ASN A 138 -5.63 -9.53 -0.96
C ASN A 138 -5.48 -10.24 -2.33
N GLU A 139 -4.34 -10.90 -2.57
CA GLU A 139 -4.06 -11.58 -3.84
C GLU A 139 -5.00 -12.73 -4.17
N GLY A 140 -5.54 -13.41 -3.15
CA GLY A 140 -6.46 -14.54 -3.32
C GLY A 140 -7.92 -14.10 -3.40
N ASN A 141 -8.37 -13.30 -2.44
CA ASN A 141 -9.79 -12.94 -2.29
C ASN A 141 -10.17 -11.58 -2.93
N GLY A 142 -9.17 -10.81 -3.34
CA GLY A 142 -9.35 -9.41 -3.72
C GLY A 142 -9.83 -8.56 -2.54
N ILE A 143 -10.52 -7.48 -2.87
CA ILE A 143 -11.12 -6.57 -1.87
C ILE A 143 -12.30 -7.28 -1.18
N SER A 144 -12.44 -7.14 0.14
CA SER A 144 -13.53 -7.73 0.92
C SER A 144 -14.91 -7.22 0.49
N THR A 145 -15.96 -8.00 0.71
CA THR A 145 -17.33 -7.61 0.34
C THR A 145 -17.78 -6.32 1.03
N ALA A 146 -17.39 -6.10 2.29
CA ALA A 146 -17.73 -4.90 3.03
C ALA A 146 -17.10 -3.64 2.40
N VAL A 147 -15.81 -3.70 2.06
CA VAL A 147 -15.11 -2.57 1.41
C VAL A 147 -15.56 -2.40 -0.04
N LYS A 148 -15.85 -3.49 -0.76
CA LYS A 148 -16.37 -3.47 -2.14
C LYS A 148 -17.61 -2.58 -2.31
N GLN A 149 -18.51 -2.57 -1.32
CA GLN A 149 -19.76 -1.79 -1.37
C GLN A 149 -19.53 -0.28 -1.24
N LEU A 150 -18.37 0.13 -0.71
CA LEU A 150 -18.01 1.53 -0.46
C LEU A 150 -17.18 2.14 -1.59
N ILE A 151 -16.75 1.33 -2.56
CA ILE A 151 -15.98 1.79 -3.71
C ILE A 151 -16.91 2.43 -4.75
N ASN A 152 -16.65 3.71 -5.04
CA ASN A 152 -17.42 4.48 -6.03
C ASN A 152 -16.72 4.63 -7.39
N GLN A 153 -15.43 4.25 -7.49
CA GLN A 153 -14.68 4.22 -8.75
C GLN A 153 -13.98 2.87 -8.95
N ARG A 154 -14.49 2.04 -9.87
CA ARG A 154 -13.91 0.73 -10.19
C ARG A 154 -12.92 0.85 -11.34
N LEU A 155 -11.65 0.56 -11.08
CA LEU A 155 -10.56 0.62 -12.05
C LEU A 155 -10.11 -0.79 -12.45
N TYR A 156 -9.64 -0.95 -13.68
CA TYR A 156 -9.10 -2.18 -14.22
C TYR A 156 -7.77 -1.89 -14.93
N ILE A 157 -6.76 -2.71 -14.64
CA ILE A 157 -5.49 -2.72 -15.36
C ILE A 157 -5.64 -3.71 -16.51
N PRO A 158 -5.73 -3.26 -17.78
CA PRO A 158 -5.91 -4.17 -18.91
C PRO A 158 -4.66 -5.04 -19.12
N ASN A 159 -4.88 -6.32 -19.43
CA ASN A 159 -3.85 -7.20 -19.92
C ASN A 159 -3.50 -6.91 -21.40
N TYR A 160 -2.38 -7.45 -21.88
CA TYR A 160 -1.95 -7.30 -23.27
C TYR A 160 -1.45 -8.63 -23.87
N PRO A 161 -1.77 -8.94 -25.15
CA PRO A 161 -2.72 -8.20 -25.98
C PRO A 161 -4.16 -8.42 -25.51
N ALA A 162 -5.04 -7.44 -25.82
CA ALA A 162 -6.43 -7.50 -25.38
C ALA A 162 -7.14 -8.74 -25.94
N GLY A 163 -7.85 -9.47 -25.08
CA GLY A 163 -8.56 -10.70 -25.45
C GLY A 163 -7.71 -11.97 -25.46
N SER A 164 -6.42 -11.89 -25.08
CA SER A 164 -5.60 -13.08 -24.83
C SER A 164 -5.78 -13.61 -23.41
N GLU A 165 -5.66 -14.94 -23.26
CA GLU A 165 -5.51 -15.57 -21.96
C GLU A 165 -4.16 -15.14 -21.35
N THR A 166 -4.22 -14.58 -20.16
CA THR A 166 -3.05 -14.17 -19.37
C THR A 166 -3.23 -14.67 -17.94
N SER A 167 -2.27 -14.34 -17.06
CA SER A 167 -2.47 -14.56 -15.62
C SER A 167 -3.78 -13.91 -15.14
N GLU A 168 -4.46 -14.59 -14.20
CA GLU A 168 -5.75 -14.15 -13.66
C GLU A 168 -5.65 -12.84 -12.89
N SER A 169 -4.49 -12.57 -12.27
CA SER A 169 -4.22 -11.38 -11.49
C SER A 169 -2.75 -11.00 -11.50
N LEU A 170 -2.45 -9.77 -11.10
CA LEU A 170 -1.09 -9.34 -10.81
C LEU A 170 -0.83 -9.46 -9.31
N ASN A 171 0.44 -9.67 -8.94
CA ASN A 171 0.87 -9.45 -7.56
C ASN A 171 0.42 -8.05 -7.08
N VAL A 172 -0.09 -7.96 -5.85
CA VAL A 172 -0.73 -6.73 -5.36
C VAL A 172 0.22 -5.53 -5.32
N ALA A 173 1.50 -5.73 -5.00
CA ALA A 173 2.48 -4.64 -5.01
C ALA A 173 2.74 -4.14 -6.44
N ILE A 174 2.78 -5.05 -7.42
CA ILE A 174 2.92 -4.68 -8.84
C ILE A 174 1.68 -3.94 -9.36
N ALA A 175 0.47 -4.43 -9.03
CA ALA A 175 -0.76 -3.72 -9.37
C ALA A 175 -0.78 -2.32 -8.74
N THR A 176 -0.39 -2.21 -7.47
CA THR A 176 -0.28 -0.93 -6.76
C THR A 176 0.69 0.01 -7.47
N ALA A 177 1.85 -0.47 -7.92
CA ALA A 177 2.83 0.33 -8.66
C ALA A 177 2.23 0.92 -9.96
N ILE A 178 1.54 0.09 -10.74
CA ILE A 178 0.90 0.51 -12.00
C ILE A 178 -0.17 1.58 -11.74
N VAL A 179 -1.02 1.36 -10.74
CA VAL A 179 -2.07 2.31 -10.37
C VAL A 179 -1.45 3.62 -9.91
N CYS A 180 -0.51 3.60 -8.96
CA CYS A 180 0.12 4.81 -8.45
C CYS A 180 0.85 5.59 -9.55
N ALA A 181 1.55 4.88 -10.44
CA ALA A 181 2.21 5.48 -11.59
C ALA A 181 1.21 6.19 -12.51
N GLU A 182 0.06 5.60 -12.79
CA GLU A 182 -0.97 6.21 -13.65
C GLU A 182 -1.63 7.43 -13.00
N PHE A 183 -1.94 7.38 -11.71
CA PHE A 183 -2.42 8.54 -10.95
C PHE A 183 -1.41 9.70 -11.01
N ARG A 184 -0.13 9.42 -10.77
CA ARG A 184 0.92 10.45 -10.81
C ARG A 184 1.24 10.92 -12.22
N ARG A 185 1.12 10.04 -13.22
CA ARG A 185 1.22 10.44 -14.62
C ARG A 185 0.18 11.50 -14.91
N GLN A 186 -1.10 11.27 -14.62
CA GLN A 186 -2.17 12.25 -14.89
C GLN A 186 -1.98 13.56 -14.10
N ALA A 187 -1.58 13.48 -12.83
CA ALA A 187 -1.34 14.65 -11.99
C ALA A 187 -0.20 15.55 -12.50
N ALA A 188 0.82 14.99 -13.16
CA ALA A 188 1.97 15.74 -13.67
C ALA A 188 1.67 16.60 -14.91
N TRP A 189 0.50 16.44 -15.54
CA TRP A 189 0.07 17.22 -16.72
C TRP A 189 -1.04 18.24 -16.39
N LEU A 190 -1.28 18.50 -15.10
CA LEU A 190 -2.12 19.59 -14.59
C LEU A 190 -1.24 20.77 -14.15
#